data_AF-A0A961WA62-F1
#
_entry.id   AF-A0A961WA62-F1
#
_cell.length_a   1.000
_cell.length_b   1.000
_cell.length_c   1.000
_cell.angle_alpha   90.00
_cell.angle_beta   90.00
_cell.angle_gamma   90.00
#
_symmetry.space_group_name_H-M   'P 1'
#
loop_
_entity.id
_entity.type
_entity.pdbx_description
1 polymer ?
#
loop_
_entity_poly.entity_id
_entity_poly.type
_entity_poly.pdbx_seq_one_letter_code
_entity_poly.pdbx_strand_id
1 'polypeptide(L)'
;MSQAQVVLTGCLAPEAGDGLTPIDSEGLAKLIEAGKANPKAIKTLKCKTVAEGRFRHLNYIRNLEPYIVDEPPGLLGDDTAPNPSEASLAALGSCLAVGLHANAVHRGWKVKKLELALEG
;
A
#
# COMPACT_ATOMS: atom_id res chain seq x y z
N MET A 1 38.36 35.06 12.42
CA MET A 1 37.25 35.32 11.48
C MET A 1 36.72 33.96 11.03
N SER A 2 35.85 33.41 11.86
CA SER A 2 34.42 33.14 11.57
C SER A 2 34.26 31.97 10.59
N GLN A 3 34.09 30.78 11.19
CA GLN A 3 33.66 29.57 10.49
C GLN A 3 32.20 29.75 10.04
N ALA A 4 31.92 29.30 8.82
CA ALA A 4 30.57 29.29 8.27
C ALA A 4 29.65 28.44 9.16
N GLN A 5 28.63 29.10 9.70
CA GLN A 5 27.59 28.47 10.49
C GLN A 5 26.71 27.65 9.54
N VAL A 6 26.80 26.32 9.62
CA VAL A 6 25.81 25.42 9.02
C VAL A 6 24.50 25.69 9.73
N VAL A 7 23.59 26.38 9.04
CA VAL A 7 22.22 26.55 9.50
C VAL A 7 21.54 25.19 9.38
N LEU A 8 21.59 24.41 10.47
CA LEU A 8 20.56 23.40 10.73
C LEU A 8 19.26 24.17 10.94
N THR A 9 18.53 24.43 9.85
CA THR A 9 17.10 24.67 9.95
C THR A 9 16.51 23.42 10.54
N GLY A 10 16.31 23.47 11.86
CA GLY A 10 15.64 22.45 12.63
C GLY A 10 14.27 22.21 12.01
N CYS A 11 14.18 21.12 11.26
CA CYS A 11 12.93 20.41 11.12
C CYS A 11 12.60 19.92 12.53
N LEU A 12 11.87 20.74 13.28
CA LEU A 12 11.25 20.39 14.54
C LEU A 12 10.69 18.98 14.40
N ALA A 13 11.25 18.03 15.16
CA ALA A 13 10.67 16.70 15.26
C ALA A 13 9.26 16.90 15.82
N PRO A 14 8.18 16.57 15.09
CA PRO A 14 6.86 16.76 15.65
C PRO A 14 6.63 15.66 16.68
N GLU A 15 6.07 16.08 17.81
CA GLU A 15 5.43 15.24 18.83
C GLU A 15 4.56 14.14 18.19
N ALA A 16 4.34 13.04 18.91
CA ALA A 16 3.45 11.97 18.50
C ALA A 16 2.06 12.52 18.14
N GLY A 17 1.70 12.53 16.85
CA GLY A 17 0.37 12.95 16.39
C GLY A 17 0.27 13.66 15.02
N ASP A 18 1.33 14.28 14.49
CA ASP A 18 1.24 15.06 13.23
C ASP A 18 1.66 14.26 11.98
N GLY A 19 0.90 13.22 11.61
CA GLY A 19 1.05 12.52 10.32
C GLY A 19 0.83 11.01 10.35
N LEU A 20 1.04 10.35 9.20
CA LEU A 20 0.98 8.90 9.10
C LEU A 20 2.09 8.23 9.91
N THR A 21 1.76 7.11 10.56
CA THR A 21 2.77 6.27 11.21
C THR A 21 3.73 5.74 10.15
N PRO A 22 5.04 6.03 10.25
CA PRO A 22 6.00 5.57 9.26
C PRO A 22 6.17 4.05 9.34
N ILE A 23 6.54 3.44 8.21
CA ILE A 23 7.03 2.06 8.19
C ILE A 23 8.42 1.97 8.85
N ASP A 24 8.81 0.77 9.28
CA ASP A 24 10.14 0.51 9.86
C ASP A 24 11.26 0.84 8.85
N SER A 25 12.05 1.87 9.16
CA SER A 25 13.13 2.36 8.30
C SER A 25 14.29 1.38 8.20
N GLU A 26 14.60 0.63 9.27
CA GLU A 26 15.66 -0.37 9.24
C GLU A 26 15.23 -1.59 8.42
N GLY A 27 13.98 -2.04 8.61
CA GLY A 27 13.36 -3.08 7.79
C GLY A 27 13.34 -2.70 6.31
N LEU A 28 13.02 -1.45 5.98
CA LEU A 28 13.06 -0.94 4.61
C LEU A 28 14.48 -0.95 4.02
N ALA A 29 15.49 -0.53 4.79
CA ALA A 29 16.89 -0.59 4.34
C ALA A 29 17.33 -2.03 4.02
N LYS A 30 16.97 -3.00 4.87
CA LYS A 30 17.24 -4.43 4.63
C LYS A 30 16.53 -4.94 3.37
N LEU A 31 15.29 -4.52 3.15
CA LEU A 31 14.52 -4.88 1.96
C LEU A 31 15.18 -4.36 0.68
N ILE A 32 15.66 -3.10 0.69
CA ILE A 32 16.39 -2.49 -0.42
C ILE A 32 17.66 -3.27 -0.73
N GLU A 33 18.48 -3.57 0.27
CA GLU A 33 19.73 -4.32 0.07
C GLU A 33 19.48 -5.74 -0.44
N ALA A 34 18.46 -6.44 0.08
CA ALA A 34 18.06 -7.75 -0.44
C ALA A 34 17.61 -7.68 -1.91
N GLY A 35 16.87 -6.63 -2.29
CA GLY A 35 16.46 -6.39 -3.67
C GLY A 35 17.64 -6.13 -4.61
N LYS A 36 18.60 -5.30 -4.19
CA LYS A 36 19.84 -5.04 -4.96
C LYS A 36 20.71 -6.29 -5.10
N ALA A 37 20.78 -7.12 -4.06
CA ALA A 37 21.56 -8.36 -4.07
C ALA A 37 20.99 -9.41 -5.02
N ASN A 38 19.67 -9.42 -5.25
CA ASN A 38 19.02 -10.34 -6.19
C ASN A 38 17.91 -9.65 -7.01
N PRO A 39 18.26 -8.85 -8.02
CA PRO A 39 17.30 -8.11 -8.83
C PRO A 39 16.45 -9.02 -9.74
N LYS A 40 16.83 -10.29 -9.88
CA LYS A 40 16.10 -11.30 -10.66
C LYS A 40 15.19 -12.18 -9.79
N ALA A 41 15.06 -11.88 -8.49
CA ALA A 41 14.21 -12.63 -7.60
C ALA A 41 12.75 -12.59 -8.06
N ILE A 42 12.16 -13.75 -8.31
CA ILE A 42 10.74 -13.87 -8.65
C ILE A 42 9.94 -14.01 -7.35
N LYS A 43 8.94 -13.15 -7.16
CA LYS A 43 7.97 -13.26 -6.07
C LYS A 43 6.65 -13.76 -6.62
N THR A 44 6.32 -15.01 -6.33
CA THR A 44 5.05 -15.63 -6.77
C THR A 44 3.93 -15.26 -5.82
N LEU A 45 2.89 -14.61 -6.34
CA LEU A 45 1.64 -14.36 -5.64
C LEU A 45 0.62 -15.43 -6.04
N LYS A 46 -0.23 -15.86 -5.10
CA LYS A 46 -1.28 -16.86 -5.34
C LYS A 46 -2.59 -16.42 -4.69
N CYS A 47 -3.68 -16.62 -5.41
CA CYS A 47 -5.04 -16.48 -4.93
C CYS A 47 -5.82 -17.71 -5.37
N LYS A 48 -6.63 -18.29 -4.49
CA LYS A 48 -7.66 -19.28 -4.85
C LYS A 48 -9.01 -18.59 -4.79
N THR A 49 -9.75 -18.61 -5.89
CA THR A 49 -11.10 -18.04 -5.96
C THR A 49 -12.13 -19.15 -5.94
N VAL A 50 -13.17 -19.01 -5.10
CA VAL A 50 -14.30 -19.94 -5.00
C VAL A 50 -15.59 -19.14 -5.18
N ALA A 51 -16.43 -19.54 -6.12
CA ALA A 51 -17.77 -18.96 -6.27
C ALA A 51 -18.72 -19.56 -5.22
N GLU A 52 -19.48 -18.71 -4.51
CA GLU A 52 -20.50 -19.14 -3.53
C GLU A 52 -21.91 -19.24 -4.13
N GLY A 53 -22.07 -18.87 -5.40
CA GLY A 53 -23.35 -18.75 -6.09
C GLY A 53 -23.64 -17.30 -6.46
N ARG A 54 -24.48 -17.12 -7.49
CA ARG A 54 -24.61 -15.83 -8.21
C ARG A 54 -23.21 -15.33 -8.62
N PHE A 55 -22.95 -14.03 -8.56
CA PHE A 55 -21.65 -13.45 -8.87
C PHE A 55 -20.82 -13.09 -7.63
N ARG A 56 -21.07 -13.80 -6.52
CA ARG A 56 -20.28 -13.67 -5.29
C ARG A 56 -19.10 -14.64 -5.27
N HIS A 57 -17.92 -14.11 -4.94
CA HIS A 57 -16.65 -14.85 -4.93
C HIS A 57 -15.86 -14.64 -3.63
N LEU A 58 -15.33 -15.74 -3.09
CA LEU A 58 -14.36 -15.78 -2.00
C LEU A 58 -12.94 -15.88 -2.58
N ASN A 59 -12.09 -14.89 -2.32
CA ASN A 59 -10.70 -14.87 -2.79
C ASN A 59 -9.74 -15.14 -1.62
N TYR A 60 -9.20 -16.35 -1.57
CA TYR A 60 -8.28 -16.80 -0.51
C TYR A 60 -6.83 -16.45 -0.86
N ILE A 61 -6.22 -15.58 -0.04
CA ILE A 61 -4.83 -15.12 -0.19
C ILE A 61 -4.07 -15.44 1.10
N ARG A 62 -3.03 -16.28 1.00
CA ARG A 62 -2.30 -16.80 2.17
C ARG A 62 -3.27 -17.45 3.18
N ASN A 63 -3.14 -17.10 4.46
CA ASN A 63 -3.96 -17.58 5.57
C ASN A 63 -4.81 -16.44 6.16
N LEU A 64 -5.24 -15.50 5.31
CA LEU A 64 -6.15 -14.43 5.70
C LEU A 64 -7.60 -14.86 5.51
N GLU A 65 -8.51 -14.13 6.16
CA GLU A 65 -9.94 -14.18 5.81
C GLU A 65 -10.15 -13.88 4.31
N PRO A 66 -11.10 -14.55 3.64
CA PRO A 66 -11.30 -14.41 2.21
C PRO A 66 -11.71 -12.98 1.84
N TYR A 67 -11.06 -12.45 0.80
CA TYR A 67 -11.46 -11.18 0.21
C TYR A 67 -12.71 -11.40 -0.65
N ILE A 68 -13.80 -10.74 -0.28
CA ILE A 68 -15.08 -10.89 -0.95
C ILE A 68 -15.15 -9.96 -2.16
N VAL A 69 -15.63 -10.50 -3.27
CA VAL A 69 -16.04 -9.75 -4.46
C VAL A 69 -17.49 -10.14 -4.79
N ASP A 70 -18.29 -9.16 -5.17
CA ASP A 70 -19.71 -9.32 -5.52
C ASP A 70 -20.03 -8.51 -6.78
N GLU A 71 -21.30 -8.39 -7.17
CA GLU A 71 -21.74 -7.48 -8.23
C GLU A 71 -22.96 -6.67 -7.74
N PRO A 72 -23.21 -5.46 -8.26
CA PRO A 72 -24.46 -4.76 -7.97
C PRO A 72 -25.67 -5.47 -8.62
N PRO A 73 -26.91 -5.21 -8.16
CA PRO A 73 -28.12 -5.80 -8.74
C PRO A 73 -28.27 -5.63 -10.25
N GLY A 74 -27.84 -4.48 -10.78
CA GLY A 74 -27.83 -4.22 -12.23
C GLY A 74 -26.90 -5.14 -13.01
N LEU A 75 -25.93 -5.75 -12.33
CA LEU A 75 -25.00 -6.76 -12.84
C LEU A 75 -25.26 -8.13 -12.21
N LEU A 76 -26.47 -8.39 -11.68
CA LEU A 76 -26.94 -9.69 -11.17
C LEU A 76 -26.33 -10.17 -9.84
N GLY A 77 -25.72 -9.28 -9.05
CA GLY A 77 -25.26 -9.60 -7.68
C GLY A 77 -26.09 -8.94 -6.57
N ASP A 78 -25.53 -8.88 -5.36
CA ASP A 78 -26.20 -8.41 -4.15
C ASP A 78 -25.68 -7.05 -3.61
N ASP A 79 -24.70 -6.43 -4.26
CA ASP A 79 -24.05 -5.18 -3.82
C ASP A 79 -23.48 -5.23 -2.39
N THR A 80 -22.96 -6.39 -1.96
CA THR A 80 -22.43 -6.59 -0.59
C THR A 80 -20.91 -6.42 -0.48
N ALA A 81 -20.22 -6.31 -1.61
CA ALA A 81 -18.79 -6.11 -1.73
C ALA A 81 -18.46 -5.45 -3.09
N PRO A 82 -17.26 -4.87 -3.27
CA PRO A 82 -16.87 -4.31 -4.56
C PRO A 82 -16.92 -5.35 -5.68
N ASN A 83 -17.22 -4.88 -6.88
CA ASN A 83 -17.11 -5.72 -8.07
C ASN A 83 -15.64 -6.00 -8.44
N PRO A 84 -15.36 -6.97 -9.33
CA PRO A 84 -13.98 -7.32 -9.69
C PRO A 84 -13.15 -6.14 -10.20
N SER A 85 -13.77 -5.22 -10.95
CA SER A 85 -13.11 -4.04 -11.52
C SER A 85 -12.81 -3.00 -10.45
N GLU A 86 -13.77 -2.70 -9.57
CA GLU A 86 -13.61 -1.80 -8.42
C GLU A 86 -12.55 -2.33 -7.44
N ALA A 87 -12.59 -3.62 -7.15
CA ALA A 87 -11.57 -4.32 -6.37
C ALA A 87 -10.17 -4.16 -6.97
N SER A 88 -10.06 -4.25 -8.30
CA SER A 88 -8.79 -4.07 -9.02
C SER A 88 -8.30 -2.62 -8.91
N LEU A 89 -9.20 -1.64 -9.03
CA LEU A 89 -8.89 -0.22 -8.88
C LEU A 89 -8.43 0.10 -7.45
N ALA A 90 -9.10 -0.46 -6.44
CA ALA A 90 -8.72 -0.33 -5.04
C ALA A 90 -7.34 -0.95 -4.74
N ALA A 91 -7.05 -2.13 -5.33
CA ALA A 91 -5.74 -2.78 -5.21
C ALA A 91 -4.63 -1.94 -5.85
N LEU A 92 -4.89 -1.33 -7.02
CA LEU A 92 -3.96 -0.40 -7.67
C LEU A 92 -3.68 0.83 -6.79
N GLY A 93 -4.72 1.48 -6.27
CA GLY A 93 -4.57 2.62 -5.37
C GLY A 93 -3.73 2.29 -4.14
N SER A 94 -3.97 1.13 -3.55
CA SER A 94 -3.17 0.63 -2.42
C SER A 94 -1.70 0.40 -2.81
N CYS A 95 -1.44 -0.18 -3.99
CA CYS A 95 -0.08 -0.42 -4.49
C CYS A 95 0.70 0.88 -4.67
N LEU A 96 0.08 1.88 -5.30
CA LEU A 96 0.66 3.21 -5.47
C LEU A 96 0.95 3.87 -4.13
N ALA A 97 -0.01 3.82 -3.19
CA ALA A 97 0.15 4.42 -1.87
C ALA A 97 1.31 3.79 -1.07
N VAL A 98 1.42 2.45 -1.07
CA VAL A 98 2.53 1.74 -0.42
C VAL A 98 3.88 2.17 -1.00
N GLY A 99 3.99 2.23 -2.33
CA GLY A 99 5.20 2.66 -3.02
C GLY A 99 5.59 4.11 -2.69
N LEU A 100 4.63 5.04 -2.71
CA LEU A 100 4.84 6.44 -2.36
C LEU A 100 5.31 6.60 -0.91
N HIS A 101 4.63 5.92 0.02
CA HIS A 101 4.99 5.99 1.45
C HIS A 101 6.39 5.41 1.70
N ALA A 102 6.72 4.26 1.11
CA ALA A 102 8.06 3.67 1.25
C ALA A 102 9.17 4.59 0.72
N ASN A 103 8.97 5.22 -0.45
CA ASN A 103 9.93 6.17 -1.00
C ASN A 103 10.07 7.43 -0.14
N ALA A 104 8.98 7.94 0.43
CA ALA A 104 9.03 9.07 1.35
C ALA A 104 9.85 8.74 2.60
N VAL A 105 9.60 7.59 3.23
CA VAL A 105 10.38 7.13 4.40
C VAL A 105 11.85 6.94 4.04
N HIS A 106 12.17 6.34 2.89
CA HIS A 106 13.56 6.18 2.44
C HIS A 106 14.30 7.52 2.24
N ARG A 107 13.57 8.58 1.87
CA ARG A 107 14.09 9.95 1.74
C ARG A 107 14.12 10.74 3.05
N GLY A 108 13.71 10.15 4.17
CA GLY A 108 13.59 10.82 5.46
C GLY A 108 12.44 11.83 5.52
N TRP A 109 11.42 11.69 4.66
CA TRP A 109 10.25 12.58 4.64
C TRP A 109 9.17 12.06 5.59
N LYS A 110 8.56 12.97 6.35
CA LYS A 110 7.36 12.69 7.14
C LYS A 110 6.10 12.90 6.29
N VAL A 111 5.33 11.85 6.06
CA VAL A 111 4.06 11.93 5.33
C VAL A 111 2.94 12.36 6.27
N LYS A 112 2.34 13.54 6.04
CA LYS A 112 1.22 14.01 6.86
C LYS A 112 -0.12 13.37 6.46
N LYS A 113 -0.40 13.30 5.16
CA LYS A 113 -1.59 12.68 4.57
C LYS A 113 -1.22 12.07 3.22
N LEU A 114 -1.82 10.94 2.87
CA LEU A 114 -1.72 10.29 1.57
C LEU A 114 -3.11 9.77 1.17
N GLU A 115 -3.65 10.27 0.07
CA GLU A 115 -4.98 9.94 -0.43
C GLU A 115 -4.95 9.88 -1.95
N LEU A 116 -5.59 8.88 -2.53
CA LEU A 116 -5.65 8.65 -3.97
C LEU A 116 -7.11 8.48 -4.37
N ALA A 117 -7.54 9.23 -5.38
CA ALA A 117 -8.81 9.02 -6.08
C ALA A 117 -8.47 8.49 -7.48
N LEU A 118 -9.09 7.36 -7.86
CA LEU A 118 -8.82 6.68 -9.12
C LEU A 118 -10.14 6.45 -9.86
N GLU A 119 -10.06 6.46 -11.19
CA GLU A 119 -11.14 6.19 -12.14
C GLU A 119 -10.53 5.37 -13.31
N GLY A 120 -11.29 4.46 -13.92
CA GLY A 120 -10.81 3.57 -14.98
C GLY A 120 -11.92 2.94 -15.81
#